data_AF-A0A4Z0EEA2-F1
#
_entry.id   AF-A0A4Z0EEA2-F1
#
_cell.length_a   1.000
_cell.length_b   1.000
_cell.length_c   1.000
_cell.angle_alpha   90.00
_cell.angle_beta   90.00
_cell.angle_gamma   90.00
#
_symmetry.space_group_name_H-M   'P 1'
#
loop_
_entity.id
_entity.type
_entity.pdbx_description
1 polymer ?
#
loop_
_entity_poly.entity_id
_entity_poly.type
_entity_poly.pdbx_seq_one_letter_code
_entity_poly.pdbx_strand_id
1 'polypeptide(L)'
;MVRIERAALAGAVILWLAAGFGCDTALDARRAMLCRRAVPALAPPGAEIDLRRVGSGASRGSVRVDYRLVGGTGAIPKAEATRPRFLVCHFGAGDDLSAVTTEQGPVSGASLYLLRRYYLTTPEAEAADPGAR
;
A
#
# COMPACT_ATOMS: atom_id res chain seq x y z
N MET A 1 7.45 -10.69 -54.44
CA MET A 1 8.25 -10.57 -53.19
C MET A 1 7.86 -9.27 -52.45
N VAL A 2 6.69 -9.18 -51.78
CA VAL A 2 6.28 -7.97 -50.99
C VAL A 2 5.37 -8.35 -49.79
N ARG A 3 5.46 -9.57 -49.27
CA ARG A 3 4.60 -10.04 -48.14
C ARG A 3 5.35 -10.25 -46.83
N ILE A 4 6.68 -10.34 -46.87
CA ILE A 4 7.51 -10.70 -45.70
C ILE A 4 7.78 -9.47 -44.81
N GLU A 5 7.87 -8.26 -45.38
CA GLU A 5 8.22 -7.05 -44.61
C GLU A 5 7.11 -6.55 -43.68
N ARG A 6 5.84 -6.81 -44.03
CA ARG A 6 4.68 -6.40 -43.20
C ARG A 6 4.55 -7.22 -41.92
N ALA A 7 5.00 -8.48 -41.94
CA ALA A 7 4.93 -9.38 -40.79
C ALA A 7 5.97 -9.02 -39.72
N ALA A 8 7.17 -8.59 -40.13
CA ALA A 8 8.24 -8.21 -39.22
C ALA A 8 7.92 -6.93 -38.43
N LEU A 9 7.31 -5.94 -39.09
CA LEU A 9 6.89 -4.69 -38.45
C LEU A 9 5.76 -4.89 -37.44
N ALA A 10 4.81 -5.79 -37.72
CA ALA A 10 3.72 -6.10 -36.80
C ALA A 10 4.22 -6.81 -35.52
N GLY A 11 5.20 -7.71 -35.64
CA GLY A 11 5.78 -8.40 -34.48
C GLY A 11 6.55 -7.47 -33.53
N ALA A 12 7.28 -6.50 -34.07
CA ALA A 12 8.05 -5.54 -33.28
C ALA A 12 7.15 -4.58 -32.47
N VAL A 13 6.01 -4.17 -33.05
CA VAL A 13 5.05 -3.26 -32.38
C VAL A 13 4.33 -3.96 -31.22
N ILE A 14 3.96 -5.24 -31.38
CA ILE A 14 3.30 -6.03 -30.33
C ILE A 14 4.25 -6.27 -29.14
N LEU A 15 5.54 -6.52 -29.40
CA LEU A 15 6.54 -6.72 -28.35
C LEU A 15 6.83 -5.42 -27.58
N TRP A 16 6.80 -4.26 -28.24
CA TRP A 16 6.95 -2.94 -27.62
C TRP A 16 5.74 -2.56 -26.74
N LEU A 17 4.52 -2.87 -27.18
CA LEU A 17 3.30 -2.62 -26.41
C LEU A 17 3.22 -3.48 -25.14
N ALA A 18 3.77 -4.70 -25.16
CA ALA A 18 3.80 -5.58 -23.99
C ALA A 18 4.81 -5.14 -22.91
N ALA A 19 5.88 -4.43 -23.28
CA ALA A 19 6.91 -3.99 -22.34
C ALA A 19 6.47 -2.82 -21.43
N GLY A 20 5.41 -2.09 -21.80
CA GLY A 20 4.94 -0.90 -21.07
C GLY A 20 4.16 -1.16 -19.79
N PHE A 21 3.63 -2.37 -19.58
CA PHE A 21 2.75 -2.67 -18.44
C PHE A 21 3.48 -3.17 -17.18
N GLY A 22 4.80 -3.40 -17.24
CA GLY A 22 5.56 -4.01 -16.14
C GLY A 22 5.97 -3.03 -15.03
N CYS A 23 6.38 -1.81 -15.37
CA CYS A 23 6.97 -0.88 -14.38
C CYS A 23 5.98 -0.36 -13.34
N ASP A 24 4.73 -0.08 -13.74
CA ASP A 24 3.72 0.41 -12.80
C ASP A 24 3.35 -0.67 -11.76
N THR A 25 3.39 -1.95 -12.12
CA THR A 25 3.03 -3.03 -11.19
C THR A 25 4.01 -3.20 -10.02
N ALA A 26 5.31 -3.06 -10.26
CA ALA A 26 6.32 -3.18 -9.22
C ALA A 26 6.27 -1.98 -8.25
N LEU A 27 6.04 -0.78 -8.79
CA LEU A 27 5.86 0.42 -7.98
C LEU A 27 4.58 0.35 -7.17
N ASP A 28 3.46 -0.05 -7.78
CA ASP A 28 2.17 -0.20 -7.10
C ASP A 28 2.23 -1.28 -6.00
N ALA A 29 2.92 -2.40 -6.24
CA ALA A 29 3.17 -3.42 -5.23
C ALA A 29 3.98 -2.86 -4.04
N ARG A 30 5.00 -2.05 -4.32
CA ARG A 30 5.82 -1.40 -3.28
C ARG A 30 5.02 -0.39 -2.47
N ARG A 31 4.23 0.46 -3.13
CA ARG A 31 3.31 1.41 -2.47
C ARG A 31 2.28 0.68 -1.62
N ALA A 32 1.70 -0.40 -2.13
CA ALA A 32 0.76 -1.24 -1.39
C ALA A 32 1.40 -1.83 -0.14
N MET A 33 2.60 -2.40 -0.27
CA MET A 33 3.37 -2.95 0.84
C MET A 33 3.66 -1.88 1.91
N LEU A 34 4.19 -0.71 1.53
CA LEU A 34 4.47 0.37 2.48
C LEU A 34 3.19 0.83 3.20
N CYS A 35 2.08 0.89 2.49
CA CYS A 35 0.81 1.30 3.07
C CYS A 35 0.26 0.28 4.08
N ARG A 36 0.41 -1.03 3.83
CA ARG A 36 0.07 -2.07 4.81
C ARG A 36 0.96 -2.00 6.04
N ARG A 37 2.27 -1.80 5.85
CA ARG A 37 3.23 -1.67 6.96
C ARG A 37 2.91 -0.48 7.86
N ALA A 38 2.29 0.58 7.35
CA ALA A 38 1.85 1.71 8.18
C ALA A 38 0.73 1.34 9.17
N VAL A 39 -0.08 0.31 8.89
CA VAL A 39 -1.27 -0.01 9.69
C VAL A 39 -0.92 -0.37 11.14
N PRO A 40 0.02 -1.30 11.44
CA PRO A 40 0.40 -1.62 12.82
C PRO A 40 0.95 -0.44 13.62
N ALA A 41 1.63 0.52 12.97
CA ALA A 41 2.20 1.68 13.66
C ALA A 41 1.14 2.73 14.07
N LEU A 42 -0.01 2.74 13.39
CA LEU A 42 -1.10 3.69 13.62
C LEU A 42 -2.30 3.06 14.33
N ALA A 43 -2.35 1.72 14.39
CA ALA A 43 -3.31 0.99 15.18
C ALA A 43 -2.98 1.05 16.68
N PRO A 44 -3.95 0.77 17.58
CA PRO A 44 -3.68 0.64 19.00
C PRO A 44 -2.54 -0.35 19.28
N PRO A 45 -1.65 -0.09 20.27
CA PRO A 45 -0.54 -0.97 20.59
C PRO A 45 -1.00 -2.40 20.90
N GLY A 46 -0.31 -3.39 20.32
CA GLY A 46 -0.61 -4.81 20.53
C GLY A 46 -1.88 -5.30 19.84
N ALA A 47 -2.49 -4.49 18.95
CA ALA A 47 -3.67 -4.90 18.19
C ALA A 47 -3.33 -5.89 17.07
N GLU A 48 -4.16 -6.92 16.95
CA GLU A 48 -4.14 -7.85 15.83
C GLU A 48 -5.00 -7.31 14.68
N ILE A 49 -4.41 -7.26 13.49
CA ILE A 49 -4.99 -6.65 12.28
C ILE A 49 -5.40 -7.74 11.29
N ASP A 50 -6.66 -7.70 10.86
CA ASP A 50 -7.20 -8.47 9.73
C ASP A 50 -7.38 -7.54 8.52
N LEU A 51 -6.64 -7.79 7.43
CA LEU A 51 -6.76 -7.02 6.20
C LEU A 51 -7.98 -7.48 5.40
N ARG A 52 -8.80 -6.53 4.98
CA ARG A 52 -9.99 -6.80 4.16
C ARG A 52 -9.77 -6.48 2.70
N ARG A 53 -9.06 -5.40 2.41
CA ARG A 53 -8.74 -4.96 1.04
C ARG A 53 -7.49 -4.12 1.05
N VAL A 54 -6.66 -4.29 0.02
CA VAL A 54 -5.53 -3.42 -0.30
C VAL A 54 -5.58 -3.13 -1.79
N GLY A 55 -5.49 -1.87 -2.18
CA GLY A 55 -5.47 -1.50 -3.60
C GLY A 55 -5.52 0.00 -3.80
N SER A 56 -5.73 0.44 -5.04
CA SER A 56 -5.78 1.86 -5.39
C SER A 56 -6.86 2.61 -4.61
N GLY A 57 -6.49 3.77 -4.09
CA GLY A 57 -7.42 4.72 -3.47
C GLY A 57 -8.15 5.59 -4.49
N ALA A 58 -8.98 6.51 -4.00
CA ALA A 58 -9.79 7.38 -4.85
C ALA A 58 -8.97 8.44 -5.63
N SER A 59 -7.78 8.80 -5.12
CA SER A 59 -6.88 9.77 -5.75
C SER A 59 -5.78 9.06 -6.53
N ARG A 60 -5.28 9.69 -7.59
CA ARG A 60 -4.10 9.19 -8.30
C ARG A 60 -2.91 9.04 -7.35
N GLY A 61 -2.17 7.95 -7.48
CA GLY A 61 -1.01 7.67 -6.62
C GLY A 61 -1.38 7.41 -5.15
N SER A 62 -2.64 7.09 -4.84
CA SER A 62 -3.05 6.70 -3.49
C SER A 62 -3.31 5.20 -3.38
N VAL A 63 -3.04 4.65 -2.21
CA VAL A 63 -3.38 3.28 -1.82
C VAL A 63 -4.36 3.35 -0.66
N ARG A 64 -5.42 2.57 -0.73
CA ARG A 64 -6.38 2.35 0.36
C ARG A 64 -6.19 0.95 0.94
N VAL A 65 -6.14 0.89 2.26
CA VAL A 65 -6.15 -0.33 3.05
C VAL A 65 -7.41 -0.31 3.91
N ASP A 66 -8.31 -1.26 3.69
CA ASP A 66 -9.46 -1.51 4.57
C ASP A 66 -9.12 -2.68 5.50
N TYR A 67 -9.34 -2.52 6.80
CA TYR A 67 -8.93 -3.50 7.81
C TYR A 67 -9.88 -3.52 9.01
N ARG A 68 -9.70 -4.53 9.88
CA ARG A 68 -10.42 -4.66 11.16
C ARG A 68 -9.43 -5.03 12.26
N LEU A 69 -9.79 -4.70 13.49
CA LEU A 69 -9.11 -5.21 14.68
C LEU A 69 -9.84 -6.47 15.13
N VAL A 70 -9.12 -7.58 15.27
CA VAL A 70 -9.69 -8.90 15.61
C VAL A 70 -9.31 -9.39 17.01
N GLY A 71 -8.44 -8.66 17.72
CA GLY A 71 -7.98 -9.02 19.05
C GLY A 71 -6.62 -8.40 19.32
N GLY A 72 -5.85 -9.02 20.20
CA GLY A 72 -4.48 -8.59 20.51
C GLY A 72 -4.12 -8.75 21.98
N THR A 73 -2.84 -8.51 22.30
CA THR A 73 -2.35 -8.46 23.68
C THR A 73 -2.67 -7.13 24.36
N GLY A 74 -3.09 -6.12 23.58
CA GLY A 74 -3.56 -4.83 24.07
C GLY A 74 -5.04 -4.85 24.44
N ALA A 75 -5.41 -4.00 25.41
CA ALA A 75 -6.82 -3.78 25.77
C ALA A 75 -7.53 -3.00 24.65
N ILE A 76 -8.11 -3.71 23.68
CA ILE A 76 -9.02 -3.10 22.70
C ILE A 76 -10.43 -3.18 23.27
N PRO A 77 -11.15 -2.04 23.45
CA PRO A 77 -12.55 -2.08 23.84
C PRO A 77 -13.36 -2.96 22.88
N LYS A 78 -14.31 -3.74 23.42
CA LYS A 78 -15.13 -4.66 22.61
C LYS A 78 -15.90 -3.94 21.49
N ALA A 79 -16.21 -2.66 21.68
CA ALA A 79 -16.86 -1.81 20.67
C ALA A 79 -15.93 -1.48 19.47
N GLU A 80 -14.62 -1.46 19.68
CA GLU A 80 -13.62 -1.21 18.65
C GLU A 80 -13.24 -2.49 17.89
N ALA A 81 -13.37 -3.66 18.52
CA ALA A 81 -13.21 -4.95 17.87
C ALA A 81 -14.27 -5.09 16.75
N THR A 82 -13.86 -5.55 15.57
CA THR A 82 -14.71 -5.72 14.37
C THR A 82 -15.28 -4.46 13.69
N ARG A 83 -15.02 -3.25 14.18
CA ARG A 83 -15.37 -2.02 13.42
C ARG A 83 -14.53 -1.95 12.12
N PRO A 84 -15.15 -1.69 10.95
CA PRO A 84 -14.39 -1.45 9.73
C PRO A 84 -13.58 -0.16 9.86
N ARG A 85 -12.29 -0.24 9.51
CA ARG A 85 -11.35 0.87 9.53
C ARG A 85 -10.69 1.00 8.18
N PHE A 86 -10.12 2.17 7.91
CA PHE A 86 -9.36 2.38 6.69
C PHE A 86 -8.14 3.25 6.93
N LEU A 87 -7.15 3.06 6.07
CA LEU A 87 -6.00 3.92 5.95
C LEU A 87 -5.80 4.25 4.46
N VAL A 88 -5.60 5.53 4.15
CA VAL A 88 -5.28 5.98 2.80
C VAL A 88 -3.89 6.59 2.80
N CYS A 89 -2.96 5.98 2.08
CA CYS A 89 -1.64 6.51 1.81
C CYS A 89 -1.66 7.28 0.50
N HIS A 90 -1.07 8.48 0.49
CA HIS A 90 -0.80 9.24 -0.71
C HIS A 90 0.70 9.20 -0.99
N PHE A 91 1.06 8.91 -2.24
CA PHE A 91 2.44 8.85 -2.67
C PHE A 91 2.74 9.98 -3.66
N GLY A 92 3.91 10.59 -3.51
CA GLY A 92 4.48 11.53 -4.45
C GLY A 92 5.18 10.81 -5.61
N ALA A 93 6.36 11.32 -5.99
CA ALA A 93 7.20 10.65 -6.97
C ALA A 93 7.68 9.29 -6.44
N GLY A 94 7.56 8.25 -7.26
CA GLY A 94 7.92 6.89 -6.83
C GLY A 94 7.08 6.45 -5.62
N ASP A 95 7.72 5.87 -4.61
CA ASP A 95 7.10 5.35 -3.39
C ASP A 95 7.22 6.30 -2.18
N ASP A 96 7.52 7.59 -2.42
CA ASP A 96 7.61 8.59 -1.35
C ASP A 96 6.24 8.86 -0.73
N LEU A 97 6.04 8.38 0.51
CA LEU A 97 4.80 8.58 1.27
C LEU A 97 4.68 10.04 1.72
N SER A 98 3.73 10.76 1.13
CA SER A 98 3.54 12.21 1.32
C SER A 98 2.40 12.58 2.25
N ALA A 99 1.40 11.72 2.40
CA ALA A 99 0.32 11.89 3.39
C ALA A 99 -0.31 10.55 3.78
N VAL A 100 -0.88 10.51 4.98
CA VAL A 100 -1.72 9.39 5.45
C VAL A 100 -3.01 9.95 6.04
N THR A 101 -4.14 9.37 5.66
CA THR A 101 -5.46 9.69 6.21
C THR A 101 -6.07 8.44 6.83
N THR A 102 -6.65 8.59 8.01
CA THR A 102 -7.34 7.53 8.77
C THR A 102 -8.81 7.89 8.96
N GLU A 103 -9.58 7.02 9.62
CA GLU A 103 -10.94 7.37 10.03
C GLU A 103 -11.03 8.55 11.02
N GLN A 104 -9.94 8.88 11.70
CA GLN A 104 -9.81 10.02 12.61
C GLN A 104 -9.36 11.31 11.89
N GLY A 105 -9.07 11.22 10.59
CA GLY A 105 -8.57 12.33 9.78
C GLY A 105 -7.09 12.20 9.40
N PRO A 106 -6.49 13.31 8.93
CA PRO A 106 -5.09 13.32 8.50
C PRO A 106 -4.13 13.02 9.65
N VAL A 107 -3.14 12.17 9.37
CA VAL A 107 -2.01 11.94 10.29
C VAL A 107 -1.16 13.22 10.35
N SER A 108 -0.75 13.60 11.56
CA SER A 108 0.07 14.80 11.76
C SER A 108 1.39 14.73 11.00
N GLY A 109 1.93 15.87 10.57
CA GLY A 109 3.21 15.93 9.86
C GLY A 109 4.38 15.33 10.65
N ALA A 110 4.39 15.50 11.98
CA ALA A 110 5.41 14.92 12.85
C ALA A 110 5.32 13.39 12.91
N SER A 111 4.12 12.84 13.11
CA SER A 111 3.89 11.39 13.10
C SER A 111 4.24 10.79 11.74
N LEU A 112 3.87 11.45 10.65
CA LEU A 112 4.21 11.02 9.30
C LEU A 112 5.72 11.01 9.07
N TYR A 113 6.42 12.06 9.51
CA TYR A 113 7.88 12.13 9.42
C TYR A 113 8.54 10.96 10.15
N LEU A 114 8.13 10.69 11.39
CA LEU A 114 8.68 9.59 12.18
C LEU A 114 8.40 8.23 11.53
N LEU A 115 7.17 8.01 11.08
CA LEU A 115 6.75 6.78 10.40
C LEU A 115 7.63 6.51 9.18
N ARG A 116 7.78 7.50 8.29
CA ARG A 116 8.58 7.37 7.06
C ARG A 116 10.07 7.20 7.37
N ARG A 117 10.61 7.97 8.30
CA ARG A 117 12.05 8.03 8.54
C ARG A 117 12.58 6.86 9.36
N TYR A 118 11.80 6.37 10.31
CA TYR A 118 12.28 5.47 11.36
C TYR A 118 11.53 4.14 11.47
N TYR A 119 10.44 3.94 10.74
CA TYR A 119 9.64 2.73 10.89
C TYR A 119 9.48 1.92 9.59
N LEU A 120 8.97 2.51 8.50
CA LEU A 120 8.49 1.73 7.34
C LEU A 120 9.52 0.79 6.68
N THR A 121 10.81 1.09 6.80
CA THR A 121 11.91 0.32 6.19
C THR A 121 12.70 -0.50 7.21
N THR A 122 12.19 -0.67 8.44
CA THR A 122 12.88 -1.47 9.46
C THR A 122 12.42 -2.93 9.44
N PRO A 123 13.26 -3.88 9.92
CA PRO A 123 12.89 -5.29 10.05
C PRO A 123 11.61 -5.51 10.86
N GLU A 124 11.37 -4.68 11.88
CA GLU A 124 10.18 -4.74 12.72
C GLU A 124 8.91 -4.44 11.91
N ALA A 125 8.96 -3.44 11.02
CA ALA A 125 7.83 -3.13 10.15
C ALA A 125 7.59 -4.23 9.12
N GLU A 126 8.64 -4.93 8.66
CA GLU A 126 8.48 -6.08 7.76
C GLU A 126 7.81 -7.25 8.48
N ALA A 127 8.28 -7.57 9.69
CA ALA A 127 7.72 -8.64 10.51
C ALA A 127 6.27 -8.34 10.94
N ALA A 128 5.93 -7.06 11.13
CA ALA A 128 4.59 -6.63 11.50
C ALA A 128 3.62 -6.54 10.31
N ASP A 129 4.09 -6.65 9.05
CA ASP A 129 3.25 -6.50 7.85
C ASP A 129 2.10 -7.51 7.85
N PRO A 130 0.84 -7.06 7.96
CA PRO A 130 -0.30 -7.96 8.02
C PRO A 130 -0.55 -8.71 6.70
N GLY A 131 0.02 -8.26 5.58
CA GLY A 131 -0.11 -8.91 4.27
C GLY A 131 1.04 -9.84 3.89
N ALA A 132 2.00 -10.08 4.78
CA ALA A 132 3.10 -11.02 4.58
C ALA A 132 2.80 -12.43 5.14
N ARG A 133 1.62 -12.62 5.73
CA ARG A 133 1.17 -13.85 6.42
C ARG A 133 0.33 -14.73 5.53
#